data_AF-X0TFG7-F1
#
_entry.id   AF-X0TFG7-F1
#
_cell.length_a   1.000
_cell.length_b   1.000
_cell.length_c   1.000
_cell.angle_alpha   90.00
_cell.angle_beta   90.00
_cell.angle_gamma   90.00
#
_symmetry.space_group_name_H-M   'P 1'
#
loop_
_entity.id
_entity.type
_entity.pdbx_description
1 polymer ?
#
loop_
_entity_poly.entity_id
_entity_poly.type
_entity_poly.pdbx_seq_one_letter_code
_entity_poly.pdbx_strand_id
1 'polypeptide(L)' 'MGCVLRRTWKDKHGRPRKTRNYYIRYKDVRGKWCTEPTEEATKYGAERVLAEREKAVREQQGGGTTLQLGGNGKDAYLEE' A
#
# COMPACT_ATOMS: atom_id res chain seq x y z
N MET A 1 2.77 7.52 4.08
CA MET A 1 3.87 6.80 4.75
C MET A 1 3.27 5.85 5.75
N GLY A 2 3.36 4.56 5.44
CA GLY A 2 3.03 3.46 6.33
C GLY A 2 4.07 3.27 7.43
N CYS A 3 3.93 2.19 8.18
CA CYS A 3 4.88 1.82 9.23
C CYS A 3 5.06 0.30 9.34
N VAL A 4 6.20 -0.08 9.91
CA VAL A 4 6.55 -1.47 10.20
C VAL A 4 6.42 -1.71 11.70
N LEU A 5 5.75 -2.80 12.09
CA LEU A 5 5.47 -3.10 13.49
C LEU A 5 5.68 -4.59 13.81
N ARG A 6 5.89 -4.89 15.09
CA ARG A 6 5.86 -6.26 15.63
C ARG A 6 4.79 -6.36 16.69
N ARG A 7 4.00 -7.42 16.64
CA ARG A 7 2.98 -7.67 17.66
C ARG A 7 3.63 -8.26 18.90
N THR A 8 3.22 -7.76 20.05
CA THR A 8 3.55 -8.36 21.35
C THR A 8 2.35 -9.16 21.82
N TRP A 9 2.58 -10.34 22.37
CA TRP A 9 1.57 -11.23 22.94
C TRP A 9 2.08 -11.81 24.26
N LYS A 10 1.18 -12.26 25.13
CA LYS A 10 1.54 -12.93 26.38
C LYS A 10 1.60 -14.43 26.16
N ASP A 11 2.70 -15.08 26.54
CA ASP A 11 2.77 -16.53 26.51
C ASP A 11 1.91 -17.17 27.61
N LYS A 12 1.85 -18.52 27.62
CA LYS A 12 1.09 -19.29 28.61
C LYS A 12 1.51 -19.04 30.07
N HIS A 13 2.68 -18.43 30.28
CA HIS A 13 3.21 -18.04 31.59
C HIS A 13 3.09 -16.54 31.85
N GLY A 14 2.35 -15.80 31.01
CA GLY A 14 2.12 -14.37 31.14
C GLY A 14 3.29 -13.48 30.72
N ARG A 15 4.40 -14.05 30.20
CA ARG A 15 5.58 -13.28 29.81
C ARG A 15 5.37 -12.63 28.44
N PRO A 16 5.79 -11.36 28.24
CA PRO A 16 5.66 -10.71 26.95
C PRO A 16 6.61 -11.34 25.94
N ARG A 17 6.05 -11.80 24.81
CA ARG A 17 6.76 -12.31 23.65
C ARG A 17 6.45 -11.44 22.44
N LYS A 18 7.41 -11.30 21.54
CA LYS A 18 7.22 -10.61 20.25
C LYS A 18 7.04 -11.65 19.15
N THR A 19 6.18 -11.38 18.18
CA THR A 19 6.11 -12.19 16.96
C THR A 19 7.48 -12.22 16.28
N ARG A 20 7.85 -13.36 15.69
CA ARG A 20 9.12 -13.50 14.97
C ARG A 20 9.18 -12.52 13.81
N ASN A 21 8.12 -12.53 12.99
CA ASN A 21 8.05 -11.72 11.79
C ASN A 21 7.42 -10.36 12.08
N TYR A 22 7.76 -9.42 11.21
CA TYR A 22 7.21 -8.08 11.17
C TYR A 22 5.85 -8.07 10.46
N TYR A 23 5.15 -6.96 10.64
CA TYR A 23 3.91 -6.62 9.97
C TYR A 23 4.13 -5.26 9.30
N ILE A 24 3.51 -5.08 8.15
CA ILE A 24 3.46 -3.78 7.49
C ILE A 24 2.07 -3.18 7.66
N ARG A 25 2.01 -1.87 7.89
CA ARG A 25 0.77 -1.11 7.93
C ARG A 25 0.85 0.02 6.93
N TYR A 26 -0.07 0.05 5.98
CA TYR A 26 -0.09 1.01 4.87
C TYR A 26 -1.51 1.49 4.60
N LYS A 27 -1.66 2.56 3.81
CA LYS A 27 -2.98 3.00 3.33
C LYS A 27 -3.27 2.34 2.00
N ASP A 28 -4.44 1.76 1.85
CA ASP A 28 -4.92 1.22 0.57
C ASP A 28 -5.27 2.34 -0.42
N VAL A 29 -5.68 1.95 -1.63
CA VAL A 29 -6.07 2.89 -2.69
C VAL A 29 -7.23 3.81 -2.30
N ARG A 30 -8.05 3.41 -1.32
CA ARG A 30 -9.20 4.15 -0.80
C ARG A 30 -8.83 5.00 0.43
N GLY A 31 -7.55 5.02 0.82
CA GLY A 31 -7.05 5.75 1.99
C GLY A 31 -7.30 5.05 3.34
N LYS A 32 -7.81 3.82 3.34
CA LYS A 32 -8.06 3.03 4.56
C LYS A 32 -6.76 2.36 5.02
N TRP A 33 -6.54 2.34 6.32
CA TRP A 33 -5.40 1.64 6.91
C TRP A 33 -5.58 0.12 6.84
N CYS A 34 -4.65 -0.56 6.19
CA CYS A 34 -4.52 -2.01 6.14
C CYS A 34 -3.28 -2.45 6.92
N THR A 35 -3.33 -3.63 7.54
CA THR A 35 -2.19 -4.25 8.20
C THR A 35 -2.04 -5.66 7.66
N GLU A 36 -0.86 -5.98 7.14
CA GLU A 36 -0.56 -7.28 6.53
C GLU A 36 0.64 -7.92 7.25
N PRO A 37 0.59 -9.23 7.55
CA PRO A 37 1.76 -9.96 8.05
C PRO A 37 2.81 -10.09 6.94
N THR A 38 4.08 -10.08 7.31
CA THR A 38 5.18 -10.42 6.38
C THR A 38 5.88 -11.69 6.84
N GLU A 39 6.66 -12.29 5.93
CA GLU A 39 7.57 -13.40 6.26
C GLU A 39 8.93 -12.90 6.77
N GLU A 40 9.11 -11.57 6.79
CA GLU A 40 10.36 -10.92 7.14
C GLU A 40 10.60 -10.89 8.65
N ALA A 41 11.71 -11.49 9.07
CA ALA A 41 12.17 -11.46 10.46
C ALA A 41 13.01 -10.21 10.77
N THR A 42 13.41 -9.43 9.77
CA THR A 42 14.21 -8.21 9.92
C THR A 42 13.38 -6.96 9.64
N LYS A 43 13.68 -5.86 10.34
CA LYS A 43 12.97 -4.59 10.14
C LYS A 43 13.20 -4.05 8.72
N TYR A 44 14.44 -4.09 8.26
CA TYR A 44 14.82 -3.63 6.92
C TYR A 44 14.13 -4.43 5.80
N GLY A 45 14.04 -5.76 5.93
CA GLY A 45 13.29 -6.58 4.98
C GLY A 45 11.82 -6.17 4.91
N ALA A 46 11.17 -5.98 6.06
CA ALA A 46 9.78 -5.53 6.11
C ALA A 46 9.57 -4.10 5.59
N GLU A 47 10.56 -3.21 5.75
CA GLU A 47 10.52 -1.86 5.15
C GLU A 47 10.58 -1.91 3.62
N ARG A 48 11.35 -2.84 3.04
CA ARG A 48 11.36 -3.07 1.60
C ARG A 48 10.00 -3.56 1.10
N VAL A 49 9.41 -4.54 1.79
CA VAL A 49 8.06 -5.04 1.45
C VAL A 49 7.01 -3.92 1.57
N LEU A 50 7.13 -3.06 2.59
CA LEU A 50 6.27 -1.88 2.73
C LEU A 50 6.41 -0.93 1.54
N ALA A 51 7.64 -0.62 1.13
CA ALA A 51 7.90 0.27 -0.01
C ALA A 51 7.34 -0.29 -1.32
N GLU A 52 7.51 -1.59 -1.57
CA GLU A 52 6.93 -2.28 -2.73
C GLU A 52 5.39 -2.22 -2.71
N ARG A 53 4.78 -2.40 -1.53
CA ARG A 53 3.32 -2.33 -1.38
C ARG A 53 2.78 -0.91 -1.59
N GLU A 54 3.45 0.10 -1.02
CA GLU A 54 3.09 1.51 -1.24
C GLU A 54 3.23 1.91 -2.71
N LYS A 55 4.26 1.40 -3.41
CA LYS A 55 4.41 1.59 -4.85
C LYS A 55 3.26 0.97 -5.64
N ALA A 56 2.90 -0.27 -5.34
CA ALA A 56 1.77 -0.96 -5.99
C ALA A 56 0.44 -0.24 -5.76
N VAL A 57 0.18 0.26 -4.55
CA VAL A 57 -1.01 1.09 -4.25
C VAL A 57 -1.00 2.37 -5.08
N ARG A 58 0.15 3.02 -5.22
CA ARG A 58 0.29 4.24 -6.03
C ARG A 58 0.04 3.99 -7.51
N GLU A 59 0.53 2.88 -8.05
CA GLU A 59 0.29 2.46 -9.43
C GLU A 59 -1.20 2.16 -9.66
N GLN A 60 -1.88 1.51 -8.72
CA GLN A 60 -3.33 1.27 -8.80
C GLN A 60 -4.14 2.56 -8.70
N GLN A 61 -3.74 3.51 -7.85
CA GLN A 61 -4.37 4.84 -7.79
C GLN A 61 -4.13 5.64 -9.07
N GLY A 62 -2.94 5.56 -9.66
CA GLY A 62 -2.59 6.22 -10.92
C GLY A 62 -3.25 5.59 -12.16
N GLY A 63 -3.45 4.27 -12.14
CA GLY A 63 -4.16 3.50 -13.17
C GLY A 63 -5.68 3.66 -13.17
N GLY A 64 -6.25 4.35 -12.17
CA GLY A 64 -7.63 4.83 -12.17
C GLY A 64 -7.83 6.16 -12.90
N THR A 65 -6.76 6.75 -13.45
CA THR A 65 -6.89 7.82 -14.44
C THR A 65 -7.13 7.17 -15.79
N THR A 66 -8.40 6.86 -16.06
CA THR A 66 -8.88 6.89 -17.43
C THR A 66 -8.37 8.21 -18.01
N LEU A 67 -7.54 8.14 -19.05
CA LEU A 67 -7.35 9.23 -19.98
C LEU A 67 -8.72 9.48 -20.66
N GLN A 68 -9.67 10.08 -19.94
CA GLN A 68 -10.63 10.99 -20.55
C GLN A 68 -9.90 12.32 -20.63
N LEU A 69 -8.97 12.41 -21.59
CA LEU A 69 -8.84 13.66 -22.33
C LEU A 69 -10.22 13.88 -22.95
N GLY A 70 -10.99 14.75 -22.30
CA GLY A 70 -12.23 15.27 -22.83
C GLY A 70 -11.94 15.97 -24.16
N GLY A 71 -12.00 15.21 -25.25
CA GLY A 71 -12.35 15.73 -26.55
C GLY A 71 -13.83 16.03 -26.52
N ASN A 72 -14.18 17.21 -26.00
CA ASN A 72 -15.53 17.74 -26.15
C ASN A 72 -15.45 19.08 -26.86
N GLY A 73 -15.85 19.05 -28.13
CA GLY A 73 -16.36 20.21 -28.85
C GLY A 73 -15.32 21.12 -29.50
N LYS A 74 -15.10 20.90 -30.80
CA LYS A 74 -15.70 21.78 -31.80
C LYS A 74 -15.62 21.12 -33.18
N ASP A 75 -16.78 20.70 -33.66
CA ASP A 75 -17.08 20.70 -35.08
C ASP A 75 -16.73 22.09 -35.64
N ALA A 76 -15.79 22.12 -36.58
CA ALA A 76 -15.64 23.20 -37.53
C ALA A 76 -15.29 22.54 -38.86
N TYR A 77 -16.34 22.36 -39.66
CA TYR A 77 -16.27 22.06 -41.08
C TYR A 77 -15.19 22.90 -41.75
N LEU A 78 -14.28 22.26 -42.47
CA LEU A 78 -13.64 22.83 -43.64
C LEU A 78 -13.66 21.74 -44.73
N GLU A 79 -14.76 21.76 -45.48
CA GLU A 79 -14.72 21.41 -46.89
C GLU A 79 -13.92 22.49 -47.65
N GLU A 80 -13.32 22.03 -48.76
CA GLU A 80 -12.45 22.70 -49.76
C GLU A 80 -10.97 22.94 -49.40
#